data_AF-A0A0R1H093-F1
#
_entry.id   AF-A0A0R1H093-F1
#
_cell.length_a   1.000
_cell.length_b   1.000
_cell.length_c   1.000
_cell.angle_alpha   90.00
_cell.angle_beta   90.00
_cell.angle_gamma   90.00
#
_symmetry.space_group_name_H-M   'P 1'
#
loop_
_entity.id
_entity.type
_entity.pdbx_description
1 polymer ?
#
loop_
_entity_poly.entity_id
_entity_poly.type
_entity_poly.pdbx_seq_one_letter_code
_entity_poly.pdbx_strand_id
1 'polypeptide(L)' 'MQTNWKKTTITFIFAGIDDQPIKIVLQNAVNAPAAKQVEDFGTVLSGLTGLPFRNAVVSSQSAVA' A
#
# COMPACT_ATOMS: atom_id res chain seq x y z
N MET A 1 4.54 14.45 -24.37
CA MET A 1 5.34 13.60 -23.45
C MET A 1 4.45 12.47 -22.99
N GLN A 2 4.78 11.22 -23.33
CA GLN A 2 4.09 10.05 -22.79
C GLN A 2 4.55 9.88 -21.35
N THR A 3 3.67 10.16 -20.39
CA THR A 3 3.96 9.93 -18.97
C THR A 3 3.94 8.43 -18.77
N ASN A 4 5.11 7.78 -18.83
CA ASN A 4 5.25 6.35 -18.56
C ASN A 4 4.97 6.10 -17.06
N TRP A 5 3.69 6.00 -16.71
CA TRP A 5 3.25 5.67 -15.36
C TRP A 5 3.76 4.27 -15.01
N LYS A 6 4.55 4.18 -13.94
CA LYS A 6 4.95 2.89 -13.39
C LYS A 6 3.77 2.32 -12.61
N LYS A 7 3.41 1.07 -12.90
CA LYS A 7 2.36 0.38 -12.13
C LYS A 7 2.90 0.17 -10.72
N THR A 8 2.35 0.91 -9.77
CA THR A 8 2.71 0.78 -8.35
C THR A 8 1.63 0.00 -7.63
N THR A 9 2.04 -1.07 -6.96
CA THR A 9 1.21 -1.87 -6.08
C THR A 9 1.67 -1.64 -4.65
N ILE A 10 0.74 -1.27 -3.77
CA ILE A 10 0.98 -1.10 -2.35
C ILE A 10 0.18 -2.16 -1.61
N THR A 11 0.85 -2.97 -0.82
CA THR A 11 0.21 -3.98 0.05
C THR A 11 0.36 -3.53 1.49
N PHE A 12 -0.76 -3.15 2.11
CA PHE A 12 -0.84 -2.82 3.53
C PHE A 12 -1.11 -4.10 4.33
N ILE A 13 -0.38 -4.28 5.42
CA ILE A 13 -0.51 -5.43 6.31
C ILE A 13 -1.00 -4.94 7.68
N PHE A 14 -2.07 -5.57 8.14
CA PHE A 14 -2.72 -5.28 9.42
C PHE A 14 -2.75 -6.53 10.30
N ALA A 15 -2.83 -6.33 11.62
CA ALA A 15 -3.10 -7.39 12.56
C ALA A 15 -4.62 -7.68 12.61
N GLY A 16 -5.01 -8.92 12.32
CA GLY A 16 -6.37 -9.41 12.50
C GLY A 16 -6.60 -10.04 13.87
N ILE A 17 -7.76 -10.67 14.04
CA ILE A 17 -8.08 -11.50 15.21
C ILE A 17 -7.04 -12.63 15.29
N ASP A 18 -6.54 -12.93 16.49
CA ASP A 18 -5.50 -13.93 16.74
C ASP A 18 -4.18 -13.69 15.97
N ASP A 19 -3.84 -12.42 15.75
CA ASP A 19 -2.60 -11.98 15.10
C ASP A 19 -2.46 -12.38 13.62
N GLN A 20 -3.53 -12.88 12.99
CA GLN A 20 -3.51 -13.27 11.58
C GLN A 20 -3.32 -12.04 10.66
N PRO A 21 -2.42 -12.09 9.66
CA PRO A 21 -2.15 -10.93 8.81
C PRO A 21 -3.29 -10.68 7.82
N ILE A 22 -3.92 -9.52 7.91
CA ILE A 22 -4.92 -9.04 6.94
C ILE A 22 -4.23 -8.13 5.92
N LYS A 23 -4.50 -8.34 4.63
CA LYS A 23 -3.88 -7.59 3.53
C LYS A 23 -4.89 -6.73 2.81
N ILE A 24 -4.55 -5.45 2.61
CA ILE A 24 -5.26 -4.55 1.69
C ILE A 24 -4.30 -4.21 0.57
N VAL A 25 -4.66 -4.55 -0.67
CA VAL A 25 -3.83 -4.36 -1.85
C VAL A 25 -4.42 -3.26 -2.72
N LEU A 26 -3.63 -2.22 -2.96
CA LEU A 26 -3.95 -1.14 -3.89
C LEU A 26 -3.03 -1.25 -5.09
N GLN A 27 -3.62 -1.39 -6.28
CA GLN A 27 -2.88 -1.42 -7.55
C GLN A 27 -3.09 -0.12 -8.30
N ASN A 28 -2.10 0.26 -9.13
CA ASN A 28 -2.10 1.53 -9.87
C ASN A 28 -2.27 2.76 -8.96
N ALA A 29 -1.77 2.69 -7.72
CA ALA A 29 -2.08 3.68 -6.69
C ALA A 29 -1.57 5.09 -7.04
N VAL A 30 -0.26 5.29 -6.94
CA VAL A 30 0.43 6.54 -7.30
C VAL A 30 1.84 6.20 -7.80
N ASN A 31 2.42 7.03 -8.67
CA ASN A 31 3.78 6.82 -9.13
C ASN A 31 4.78 7.14 -8.00
N ALA A 32 5.55 6.14 -7.55
CA ALA A 32 6.62 6.28 -6.56
C ALA A 32 6.22 7.04 -5.27
N PRO A 33 5.30 6.48 -4.45
CA PRO A 33 4.87 7.11 -3.21
C PRO A 33 6.06 7.29 -2.25
N ALA A 34 6.10 8.44 -1.56
CA ALA A 34 7.03 8.60 -0.45
C ALA A 34 6.63 7.69 0.72
N ALA A 35 7.61 7.17 1.46
CA ALA A 35 7.37 6.26 2.58
C ALA A 35 6.37 6.83 3.60
N LYS A 36 6.48 8.12 3.93
CA LYS A 36 5.57 8.82 4.85
C LYS A 36 4.12 8.86 4.33
N GLN A 37 3.90 9.02 3.03
CA GLN A 37 2.55 9.00 2.45
C GLN A 37 1.91 7.62 2.59
N VAL A 38 2.71 6.56 2.44
CA VAL A 38 2.24 5.19 2.63
C VAL A 38 1.90 4.95 4.10
N GLU A 39 2.74 5.37 5.04
CA GLU A 39 2.49 5.24 6.48
C GLU A 39 1.25 6.02 6.94
N ASP A 40 1.10 7.27 6.48
CA ASP A 40 -0.07 8.11 6.79
C ASP A 40 -1.36 7.47 6.30
N PHE A 41 -1.35 6.97 5.05
CA PHE A 41 -2.52 6.28 4.52
C PHE A 41 -2.79 4.94 5.22
N GLY A 42 -1.75 4.21 5.62
CA GLY A 42 -1.88 3.00 6.45
C GLY A 42 -2.56 3.29 7.79
N THR A 43 -2.26 4.43 8.40
CA THR A 43 -2.91 4.91 9.64
C THR A 43 -4.37 5.26 9.42
N VAL A 44 -4.70 5.91 8.29
CA VAL A 44 -6.11 6.17 7.91
C VAL A 44 -6.88 4.86 7.74
N LEU A 45 -6.32 3.88 7.03
CA LEU A 45 -6.93 2.56 6.88
C LEU A 45 -7.09 1.83 8.22
N SER A 46 -6.13 1.98 9.14
CA SER A 46 -6.24 1.44 10.50
C SER A 46 -7.45 2.01 11.23
N GLY A 47 -7.65 3.33 11.18
CA GLY A 47 -8.81 3.99 11.78
C GLY A 47 -10.15 3.56 11.18
N LEU A 48 -10.20 3.31 9.86
CA LEU A 48 -11.41 2.87 9.17
C LEU A 48 -11.76 1.39 9.41
N THR A 49 -10.75 0.54 9.56
CA THR A 49 -10.94 -0.90 9.70
C THR A 49 -10.95 -1.37 11.16
N GLY A 50 -10.45 -0.57 12.08
CA GLY A 50 -10.20 -0.96 13.46
C GLY A 50 -9.03 -1.94 13.61
N LEU A 51 -8.29 -2.23 12.54
CA LEU A 51 -7.18 -3.18 12.55
C LEU A 51 -5.85 -2.44 12.75
N PRO A 52 -4.96 -2.89 13.67
CA PRO A 52 -3.65 -2.28 13.84
C PRO A 52 -2.79 -2.38 12.58
N PHE A 53 -2.35 -1.23 12.05
CA PHE A 53 -1.40 -1.19 10.94
C PHE A 53 -0.02 -1.67 11.39
N ARG A 54 0.60 -2.58 10.61
CA ARG A 54 1.97 -3.07 10.89
C ARG A 54 2.99 -2.44 9.96
N ASN A 55 2.82 -2.66 8.66
CA ASN A 55 3.72 -2.15 7.64
C ASN A 55 3.05 -2.18 6.27
N ALA A 56 3.73 -1.62 5.27
CA ALA A 56 3.32 -1.69 3.88
C ALA A 56 4.50 -2.06 2.99
N VAL A 57 4.21 -2.83 1.94
CA VAL A 57 5.18 -3.19 0.89
C VAL A 57 4.79 -2.46 -0.38
N VAL A 58 5.73 -1.68 -0.93
CA VAL A 58 5.56 -0.97 -2.19
C VAL A 58 6.34 -1.71 -3.27
N SER A 59 5.67 -2.10 -4.34
CA SER A 59 6.28 -2.70 -5.53
C SER A 59 5.93 -1.86 -6.75
N SER A 60 6.95 -1.36 -7.44
CA SER A 60 6.80 -0.62 -8.69
C SER A 60 7.28 -1.48 -9.86
N GLN A 61 6.39 -1.81 -10.80
CA GLN A 61 6.77 -2.38 -12.09
C GLN A 61 6.88 -1.25 -13.11
N SER A 62 8.09 -1.08 -13.66
CA SER A 62 8.28 -0.29 -14.87
C SER A 62 7.84 -1.17 -16.02
N ALA A 63 6.78 -0.75 -16.73
CA ALA A 63 6.16 -1.38 -17.90
C ALA A 63 6.59 -2.83 -18.23
N VAL A 64 5.63 -3.76 -18.15
CA VAL A 64 5.74 -5.04 -18.87
C VAL A 64 5.99 -4.68 -20.35
N ALA A 65 7.08 -5.22 -20.90
CA ALA A 65 7.46 -5.06 -22.31
C ALA A 65 6.34 -5.50 -23.27
#